data_AF-A0A0H5Q4R5-F1
#
_entry.id   AF-A0A0H5Q4R5-F1
#
_cell.length_a   1.000
_cell.length_b   1.000
_cell.length_c   1.000
_cell.angle_alpha   90.00
_cell.angle_beta   90.00
_cell.angle_gamma   90.00
#
_symmetry.space_group_name_H-M   'P 1'
#
loop_
_entity.id
_entity.type
_entity.pdbx_description
1 polymer ?
#
loop_
_entity_poly.entity_id
_entity_poly.type
_entity_poly.pdbx_seq_one_letter_code
_entity_poly.pdbx_strand_id
1 'polypeptide(L)'
;MEALSKSDYYGDWEQIRPLKNYDSAAAFVIGNETRFKINFGGQNEEHGPNVVGSGESAQVLANVVREHFPLHRVSRLDSCEDYYHDDAYDYLRKVALKIGKDHKVQCREIVKPLQDSDDGRTLYLGSQTSAVSMRIYEKGKQLQTDSQWVRAELQVRPQKEQKSLMAALNATEVWGLSKWSHQMCVQLGKRDLKRVDAKVFQQSDHERAYRWMLKQYGPLLKAMQALHGSPEAVGAQIFYDLEHPEDEAKKTVLRAI
;
A
#
# COMPACT_ATOMS: atom_id res chain seq x y z
N MET A 1 3.80 23.34 -6.91
CA MET A 1 4.36 24.32 -5.96
C MET A 1 3.34 25.41 -5.61
N GLU A 2 2.68 26.06 -6.58
CA GLU A 2 1.70 27.15 -6.32
C GLU A 2 0.40 26.78 -5.58
N ALA A 3 -0.07 25.53 -5.65
CA ALA A 3 -1.28 25.14 -4.90
C ALA A 3 -1.07 25.06 -3.38
N LEU A 4 0.18 24.86 -2.92
CA LEU A 4 0.53 24.77 -1.50
C LEU A 4 0.87 26.14 -0.88
N SER A 5 0.96 27.21 -1.68
CA SER A 5 1.39 28.54 -1.23
C SER A 5 0.22 29.50 -0.91
N LYS A 6 -1.04 29.06 -1.03
CA LYS A 6 -2.23 29.91 -0.81
C LYS A 6 -2.87 29.78 0.57
N SER A 7 -2.34 28.91 1.41
CA SER A 7 -2.71 28.79 2.82
C SER A 7 -1.55 29.36 3.65
N ASP A 8 -1.85 30.26 4.58
CA ASP A 8 -0.89 30.91 5.48
C ASP A 8 -0.18 29.88 6.40
N TYR A 9 0.77 29.13 5.84
CA TYR A 9 1.68 28.29 6.58
C TYR A 9 3.03 28.99 6.65
N TYR A 10 3.30 29.64 7.79
CA TYR A 10 4.66 30.04 8.15
C TYR A 10 5.48 28.77 8.39
N GLY A 11 6.46 28.50 7.54
CA GLY A 11 7.35 27.34 7.65
C GLY A 11 8.46 27.36 6.61
N ASP A 12 9.50 26.57 6.84
CA ASP A 12 10.70 26.49 6.02
C ASP A 12 10.76 25.19 5.23
N TRP A 13 11.47 25.22 4.11
CA TRP A 13 11.77 24.03 3.31
C TRP A 13 13.19 23.56 3.60
N GLU A 14 13.31 22.30 4.02
CA GLU A 14 14.59 21.65 4.27
C GLU A 14 14.84 20.55 3.24
N GLN A 15 16.04 20.49 2.68
CA GLN A 15 16.43 19.40 1.81
C GLN A 15 16.64 18.13 2.63
N ILE A 16 16.06 17.01 2.20
CA ILE A 16 16.18 15.73 2.88
C ILE A 16 16.65 14.64 1.92
N ARG A 17 17.08 13.51 2.47
CA ARG A 17 17.45 12.34 1.67
C ARG A 17 16.22 11.82 0.90
N PRO A 18 16.30 11.66 -0.44
CA PRO A 18 15.19 11.14 -1.23
C PRO A 18 14.94 9.66 -0.96
N LEU A 19 13.68 9.26 -1.12
CA LEU A 19 13.30 7.85 -1.22
C LEU A 19 13.92 7.21 -2.46
N LYS A 20 14.06 5.87 -2.42
CA LYS A 20 14.56 5.09 -3.56
C LYS A 20 13.76 5.42 -4.83
N ASN A 21 14.47 5.59 -5.95
CA ASN A 21 13.93 5.94 -7.27
C ASN A 21 13.45 7.40 -7.43
N TYR A 22 13.72 8.28 -6.47
CA TYR A 22 13.57 9.73 -6.61
C TYR A 22 14.94 10.40 -6.55
N ASP A 23 15.10 11.49 -7.29
CA ASP A 23 16.36 12.25 -7.34
C ASP A 23 16.44 13.32 -6.24
N SER A 24 15.28 13.87 -5.85
CA SER A 24 15.19 14.98 -4.91
C SER A 24 14.07 14.80 -3.90
N ALA A 25 14.27 15.38 -2.71
CA ALA A 25 13.25 15.43 -1.69
C ALA A 25 13.41 16.65 -0.78
N ALA A 26 12.28 17.13 -0.27
CA ALA A 26 12.23 18.23 0.69
C ALA A 26 11.22 17.92 1.80
N ALA A 27 11.47 18.47 2.98
CA ALA A 27 10.54 18.50 4.10
C ALA A 27 10.03 19.93 4.28
N PHE A 28 8.73 20.06 4.54
CA PHE A 28 8.16 21.30 5.02
C PHE A 28 8.10 21.26 6.55
N VAL A 29 8.74 22.23 7.21
CA VAL A 29 8.99 22.25 8.64
C VAL A 29 8.40 23.51 9.26
N ILE A 30 7.78 23.38 10.42
CA ILE A 30 7.33 24.52 11.24
C ILE A 30 8.00 24.39 12.61
N GLY A 31 8.89 25.32 12.94
CA GLY A 31 9.76 25.19 14.11
C GLY A 31 10.68 23.98 13.96
N ASN A 32 10.58 23.01 14.87
CA ASN A 32 11.36 21.76 14.81
C ASN A 32 10.53 20.56 14.33
N GLU A 33 9.31 20.78 13.84
CA GLU A 33 8.39 19.71 13.45
C GLU A 33 8.24 19.61 11.94
N THR A 34 8.61 18.46 11.38
CA THR A 34 8.28 18.15 9.98
C THR A 34 6.79 17.92 9.84
N ARG A 35 6.11 18.76 9.05
CA ARG A 35 4.68 18.63 8.74
C ARG A 35 4.44 17.61 7.65
N PHE A 36 5.19 17.69 6.56
CA PHE A 36 5.14 16.72 5.48
C PHE A 36 6.45 16.68 4.67
N LYS A 37 6.60 15.62 3.88
CA LYS A 37 7.75 15.39 3.00
C LYS A 37 7.26 15.21 1.57
N ILE A 38 8.05 15.69 0.61
CA ILE A 38 7.82 15.49 -0.81
C ILE A 38 9.08 14.90 -1.46
N ASN A 39 8.89 13.91 -2.32
CA ASN A 39 9.93 13.31 -3.16
C ASN A 39 9.54 13.50 -4.62
N PHE A 40 10.46 13.91 -5.48
CA PHE A 40 10.20 14.22 -6.88
C PHE A 40 11.43 13.95 -7.78
N GLY A 41 11.20 13.92 -9.09
CA GLY A 41 12.21 13.54 -10.08
C GLY A 41 12.54 12.04 -10.09
N GLY A 42 13.56 11.65 -10.84
CA GLY A 42 14.03 10.28 -10.97
C GLY A 42 13.10 9.38 -11.80
N GLN A 43 13.21 8.08 -11.58
CA GLN A 43 12.48 7.05 -12.34
C GLN A 43 10.95 7.10 -12.15
N ASN A 44 10.46 7.88 -11.17
CA ASN A 44 9.04 8.03 -10.88
C ASN A 44 8.43 9.32 -11.46
N GLU A 45 9.16 10.10 -12.26
CA GLU A 45 8.68 11.39 -12.78
C GLU A 45 7.34 11.28 -13.52
N GLU A 46 7.16 10.23 -14.33
CA GLU A 46 5.89 9.93 -15.04
C GLU A 46 4.71 9.68 -14.07
N HIS A 47 4.98 9.22 -12.85
CA HIS A 47 3.97 8.95 -11.83
C HIS A 47 3.70 10.14 -10.90
N GLY A 48 4.47 11.22 -11.06
CA GLY A 48 4.39 12.42 -10.23
C GLY A 48 5.07 12.28 -8.87
N PRO A 49 4.99 13.34 -8.05
CA PRO A 49 5.67 13.38 -6.76
C PRO A 49 5.02 12.45 -5.72
N ASN A 50 5.83 11.94 -4.79
CA ASN A 50 5.34 11.26 -3.60
C ASN A 50 5.33 12.19 -2.40
N VAL A 51 4.16 12.34 -1.79
CA VAL A 51 3.94 13.18 -0.62
C VAL A 51 3.61 12.31 0.59
N VAL A 52 4.22 12.62 1.74
CA VAL A 52 4.06 11.87 2.99
C VAL A 52 3.76 12.82 4.14
N GLY A 53 2.60 12.63 4.77
CA GLY A 53 2.24 13.27 6.03
C GLY A 53 2.18 12.22 7.14
N SER A 54 2.54 12.60 8.36
CA SER A 54 2.52 11.72 9.52
C SER A 54 1.93 12.42 10.74
N GLY A 55 1.47 11.63 11.71
CA GLY A 55 0.90 12.16 12.95
C GLY A 55 -0.28 13.11 12.66
N GLU A 56 -0.30 14.23 13.36
CA GLU A 56 -1.39 15.22 13.31
C GLU A 56 -1.51 15.91 11.94
N SER A 57 -0.42 16.05 11.20
CA SER A 57 -0.41 16.70 9.89
C SER A 57 -0.95 15.80 8.78
N ALA A 58 -1.13 14.49 9.02
CA ALA A 58 -1.54 13.54 8.00
C ALA A 58 -2.93 13.85 7.41
N GLN A 59 -3.91 14.18 8.27
CA GLN A 59 -5.28 14.45 7.82
C GLN A 59 -5.39 15.77 7.05
N VAL A 60 -4.70 16.81 7.52
CA VAL A 60 -4.64 18.11 6.84
C VAL A 60 -4.06 17.95 5.44
N LEU A 61 -2.93 17.24 5.33
CA LEU A 61 -2.29 16.97 4.05
C LEU A 61 -3.18 16.13 3.12
N ALA A 62 -3.85 15.11 3.65
CA ALA A 62 -4.78 14.29 2.88
C ALA A 62 -5.92 15.13 2.29
N ASN A 63 -6.48 16.07 3.06
CA ASN A 63 -7.54 16.97 2.59
C ASN A 63 -7.06 17.85 1.44
N VAL A 64 -5.90 18.50 1.60
CA VAL A 64 -5.29 19.36 0.56
C VAL A 64 -4.98 18.56 -0.71
N VAL A 65 -4.46 17.34 -0.58
CA VAL A 65 -4.17 16.47 -1.73
C VAL A 65 -5.45 16.04 -2.44
N ARG A 66 -6.50 15.68 -1.69
CA ARG A 66 -7.80 15.31 -2.27
C ARG A 66 -8.45 16.47 -3.02
N GLU A 67 -8.35 17.68 -2.48
CA GLU A 67 -8.90 18.89 -3.06
C GLU A 67 -8.19 19.28 -4.36
N HIS A 68 -6.86 19.38 -4.34
CA HIS A 68 -6.10 19.86 -5.48
C HIS A 68 -5.68 18.78 -6.49
N PHE A 69 -5.67 17.51 -6.07
CA PHE A 69 -5.23 16.37 -6.89
C PHE A 69 -6.23 15.21 -6.78
N PRO A 70 -7.49 15.36 -7.24
CA PRO A 70 -8.55 14.36 -7.03
C PRO A 70 -8.25 12.98 -7.64
N LEU A 71 -7.36 12.90 -8.64
CA LEU A 71 -6.92 11.65 -9.29
C LEU A 71 -5.64 11.05 -8.66
N HIS A 72 -5.25 11.49 -7.46
CA HIS A 72 -4.07 10.98 -6.76
C HIS A 72 -4.22 9.50 -6.37
N ARG A 73 -3.07 8.88 -6.06
CA ARG A 73 -2.97 7.49 -5.64
C ARG A 73 -2.36 7.43 -4.24
N VAL A 74 -2.92 6.62 -3.37
CA VAL A 74 -2.39 6.41 -2.02
C VAL A 74 -1.58 5.11 -1.95
N SER A 75 -0.33 5.22 -1.53
CA SER A 75 0.59 4.07 -1.37
C SER A 75 0.54 3.46 0.03
N ARG A 76 0.14 4.25 1.02
CA ARG A 76 -0.08 3.86 2.41
C ARG A 76 -1.06 4.82 3.07
N LEU A 77 -1.99 4.28 3.84
CA LEU A 77 -2.87 5.05 4.70
C LEU A 77 -2.97 4.37 6.07
N ASP A 78 -2.87 5.17 7.12
CA ASP A 78 -2.93 4.70 8.50
C ASP A 78 -4.09 5.42 9.20
N SER A 79 -4.88 4.68 9.98
CA SER A 79 -6.01 5.21 10.75
C SER A 79 -5.90 4.74 12.18
N CYS A 80 -6.10 5.63 13.15
CA CYS A 80 -5.98 5.31 14.57
C CYS A 80 -7.23 5.65 15.37
N GLU A 81 -7.43 4.92 16.46
CA GLU A 81 -8.36 5.21 17.55
C GLU A 81 -7.57 5.25 18.85
N ASP A 82 -7.84 6.27 19.67
CA ASP A 82 -7.15 6.53 20.93
C ASP A 82 -8.09 6.27 22.13
N TYR A 83 -7.52 5.71 23.18
CA TYR A 83 -8.21 5.34 24.41
C TYR A 83 -7.40 5.84 25.61
N TYR A 84 -8.09 6.37 26.62
CA TYR A 84 -7.48 6.93 27.82
C TYR A 84 -8.08 6.22 29.04
N HIS A 85 -7.49 5.08 29.40
CA HIS A 85 -7.91 4.28 30.55
C HIS A 85 -6.82 3.27 30.90
N ASP A 86 -6.60 3.01 32.20
CA ASP A 86 -5.56 2.08 32.69
C ASP A 86 -5.69 0.67 32.07
N ASP A 87 -6.90 0.12 32.03
CA ASP A 87 -7.18 -1.19 31.44
C ASP A 87 -7.29 -1.23 29.91
N ALA A 88 -7.14 -0.09 29.21
CA ALA A 88 -7.40 -0.02 27.76
C ALA A 88 -6.53 -1.01 26.98
N TYR A 89 -5.25 -1.12 27.33
CA TYR A 89 -4.33 -2.00 26.63
C TYR A 89 -4.75 -3.47 26.76
N ASP A 90 -5.01 -3.92 27.99
CA ASP A 90 -5.33 -5.32 28.28
C ASP A 90 -6.69 -5.73 27.69
N TYR A 91 -7.66 -4.82 27.71
CA TYR A 91 -8.94 -5.02 27.01
C TYR A 91 -8.74 -5.18 25.49
N LEU A 92 -8.08 -4.20 24.85
CA LEU A 92 -7.85 -4.20 23.41
C LEU A 92 -7.03 -5.41 22.97
N ARG A 93 -5.99 -5.75 23.73
CA ARG A 93 -5.15 -6.94 23.53
C ARG A 93 -5.99 -8.22 23.55
N LYS A 94 -6.85 -8.40 24.55
CA LYS A 94 -7.71 -9.59 24.66
C LYS A 94 -8.65 -9.73 23.46
N VAL A 95 -9.29 -8.63 23.06
CA VAL A 95 -10.18 -8.60 21.88
C VAL A 95 -9.39 -8.92 20.62
N ALA A 96 -8.24 -8.28 20.44
CA ALA A 96 -7.40 -8.41 19.26
C ALA A 96 -6.84 -9.84 19.11
N LEU A 97 -6.37 -10.48 20.18
CA LEU A 97 -5.89 -11.87 20.16
C LEU A 97 -7.02 -12.86 19.82
N LYS A 98 -8.23 -12.63 20.32
CA LYS A 98 -9.40 -13.43 19.96
C LYS A 98 -9.71 -13.31 18.46
N ILE A 99 -9.79 -12.09 17.93
CA ILE A 99 -10.00 -11.84 16.50
C ILE A 99 -8.87 -12.45 15.66
N GLY A 100 -7.62 -12.30 16.11
CA GLY A 100 -6.45 -12.87 15.46
C GLY A 100 -6.55 -14.39 15.32
N LYS A 101 -6.97 -15.07 16.40
CA LYS A 101 -7.23 -16.51 16.37
C LYS A 101 -8.36 -16.88 15.40
N ASP A 102 -9.50 -16.19 15.50
CA ASP A 102 -10.70 -16.49 14.71
C ASP A 102 -10.47 -16.29 13.20
N HIS A 103 -9.67 -15.30 12.82
CA HIS A 103 -9.34 -14.98 11.42
C HIS A 103 -7.99 -15.52 10.95
N LYS A 104 -7.30 -16.31 11.78
CA LYS A 104 -5.95 -16.85 11.49
C LYS A 104 -4.94 -15.76 11.11
N VAL A 105 -5.01 -14.61 11.77
CA VAL A 105 -4.08 -13.49 11.61
C VAL A 105 -2.95 -13.65 12.62
N GLN A 106 -1.70 -13.55 12.14
CA GLN A 106 -0.53 -13.63 13.01
C GLN A 106 -0.53 -12.47 14.01
N CYS A 107 -0.33 -12.78 15.28
CA CYS A 107 -0.13 -11.80 16.34
C CYS A 107 1.30 -11.88 16.88
N ARG A 108 1.92 -10.73 17.14
CA ARG A 108 3.25 -10.65 17.77
C ARG A 108 3.23 -9.55 18.81
N GLU A 109 3.58 -9.88 20.04
CA GLU A 109 3.68 -8.91 21.12
C GLU A 109 5.14 -8.56 21.40
N ILE A 110 5.40 -7.29 21.68
CA ILE A 110 6.68 -6.77 22.14
C ILE A 110 6.45 -6.18 23.52
N VAL A 111 7.12 -6.77 24.51
CA VAL A 111 7.16 -6.31 25.90
C VAL A 111 8.62 -6.34 26.31
N LYS A 112 9.11 -5.30 26.99
CA LYS A 112 10.46 -5.35 27.57
C LYS A 112 10.44 -6.28 28.79
N PRO A 113 11.52 -7.05 29.02
CA PRO A 113 11.56 -8.03 30.11
C PRO A 113 11.62 -7.41 31.50
N LEU A 114 12.00 -6.12 31.62
CA LEU A 114 12.06 -5.42 32.90
C LEU A 114 10.67 -4.89 33.26
N GLN A 115 10.17 -5.31 34.42
CA GLN A 115 8.82 -5.04 34.90
C GLN A 115 8.56 -3.55 35.19
N ASP A 116 9.63 -2.78 35.45
CA ASP A 116 9.61 -1.35 35.75
C ASP A 116 10.12 -0.47 34.58
N SER A 117 10.17 -0.98 33.35
CA SER A 117 10.52 -0.11 32.23
C SER A 117 9.33 0.80 31.90
N ASP A 118 9.58 2.11 31.83
CA ASP A 118 8.63 3.09 31.28
C ASP A 118 8.26 2.82 29.81
N ASP A 119 8.92 1.83 29.18
CA ASP A 119 8.64 1.41 27.82
C ASP A 119 7.32 0.63 27.73
N GLY A 120 6.37 1.22 27.00
CA GLY A 120 5.06 0.63 26.75
C GLY A 120 5.08 -0.68 25.96
N ARG A 121 4.05 -1.50 26.19
CA ARG A 121 3.76 -2.74 25.47
C ARG A 121 3.23 -2.43 24.07
N THR A 122 3.54 -3.30 23.10
CA THR A 122 3.04 -3.18 21.72
C THR A 122 2.61 -4.54 21.18
N LEU A 123 1.35 -4.65 20.76
CA LEU A 123 0.82 -5.81 20.05
C LEU A 123 0.69 -5.51 18.56
N TYR A 124 1.27 -6.36 17.73
CA TYR A 124 1.10 -6.36 16.28
C TYR A 124 0.09 -7.43 15.87
N LEU A 125 -0.80 -7.08 14.93
CA LEU A 125 -1.71 -7.99 14.25
C LEU A 125 -1.48 -7.90 12.74
N GLY A 126 -1.24 -9.04 12.11
CA GLY A 126 -0.84 -9.14 10.71
C GLY A 126 0.66 -8.86 10.51
N SER A 127 1.19 -9.32 9.38
CA SER A 127 2.58 -9.05 9.02
C SER A 127 2.77 -7.56 8.68
N GLN A 128 3.91 -6.98 9.07
CA GLN A 128 4.27 -5.61 8.70
C GLN A 128 4.39 -5.41 7.19
N THR A 129 4.61 -6.48 6.41
CA THR A 129 4.69 -6.45 4.95
C THR A 129 3.35 -6.74 4.26
N SER A 130 2.32 -7.10 5.02
CA SER A 130 1.00 -7.38 4.47
C SER A 130 0.27 -6.11 4.03
N ALA A 131 -0.79 -6.29 3.25
CA ALA A 131 -1.64 -5.20 2.78
C ALA A 131 -2.40 -4.50 3.92
N VAL A 132 -2.70 -5.21 5.02
CA VAL A 132 -3.44 -4.67 6.18
C VAL A 132 -2.80 -5.22 7.45
N SER A 133 -2.38 -4.33 8.36
CA SER A 133 -1.78 -4.70 9.66
C SER A 133 -2.15 -3.69 10.72
N MET A 134 -2.26 -4.10 11.98
CA MET A 134 -2.62 -3.24 13.10
C MET A 134 -1.55 -3.27 14.19
N ARG A 135 -1.42 -2.15 14.91
CA ARG A 135 -0.64 -2.00 16.13
C ARG A 135 -1.53 -1.51 17.25
N ILE A 136 -1.45 -2.16 18.42
CA ILE A 136 -2.05 -1.66 19.66
C ILE A 136 -0.89 -1.40 20.61
N TYR A 137 -0.74 -0.18 21.09
CA TYR A 137 0.40 0.18 21.92
C TYR A 137 0.08 1.29 22.92
N GLU A 138 0.80 1.29 24.04
CA GLU A 138 0.73 2.32 25.08
C GLU A 138 1.44 3.60 24.56
N LYS A 139 0.66 4.45 23.87
CA LYS A 139 1.12 5.63 23.15
C LYS A 139 1.71 6.69 24.07
N GLY A 140 1.10 6.94 25.22
CA GLY A 140 1.63 7.96 26.11
C GLY A 140 2.91 7.52 26.81
N LYS A 141 3.11 6.22 27.07
CA LYS A 141 4.43 5.70 27.45
C LYS A 141 5.49 5.93 26.36
N GLN A 142 5.12 5.73 25.08
CA GLN A 142 6.00 6.01 23.94
C GLN A 142 6.40 7.50 23.83
N LEU A 143 5.50 8.40 24.21
CA LEU A 143 5.72 9.85 24.16
C LEU A 143 6.17 10.46 25.50
N GLN A 144 6.28 9.65 26.56
CA GLN A 144 6.51 10.11 27.94
C GLN A 144 5.46 11.16 28.38
N THR A 145 4.19 10.90 28.07
CA THR A 145 3.04 11.74 28.43
C THR A 145 2.07 10.96 29.32
N ASP A 146 0.80 10.86 28.94
CA ASP A 146 -0.25 10.19 29.72
C ASP A 146 -0.10 8.66 29.62
N SER A 147 0.31 8.02 30.70
CA SER A 147 0.52 6.56 30.75
C SER A 147 -0.75 5.74 30.43
N GLN A 148 -1.94 6.32 30.56
CA GLN A 148 -3.22 5.69 30.24
C GLN A 148 -3.58 5.74 28.75
N TRP A 149 -2.82 6.49 27.95
CA TRP A 149 -3.06 6.65 26.53
C TRP A 149 -2.61 5.41 25.76
N VAL A 150 -3.58 4.68 25.22
CA VAL A 150 -3.40 3.53 24.34
C VAL A 150 -3.95 3.84 22.95
N ARG A 151 -3.18 3.51 21.91
CA ARG A 151 -3.57 3.69 20.51
C ARG A 151 -3.73 2.35 19.80
N ALA A 152 -4.86 2.17 19.12
CA ALA A 152 -5.05 1.15 18.10
C ALA A 152 -4.91 1.77 16.72
N GLU A 153 -3.90 1.38 15.96
CA GLU A 153 -3.54 1.96 14.67
C GLU A 153 -3.55 0.89 13.57
N LEU A 154 -4.44 1.06 12.59
CA LEU A 154 -4.54 0.22 11.40
C LEU A 154 -3.76 0.86 10.25
N GLN A 155 -2.81 0.12 9.71
CA GLN A 155 -2.00 0.49 8.55
C GLN A 155 -2.44 -0.33 7.34
N VAL A 156 -2.66 0.35 6.22
CA VAL A 156 -3.04 -0.28 4.94
C VAL A 156 -2.09 0.14 3.83
N ARG A 157 -1.68 -0.84 3.01
CA ARG A 157 -0.85 -0.67 1.81
C ARG A 157 -1.61 -1.15 0.57
N PRO A 158 -2.34 -0.26 -0.10
CA PRO A 158 -3.12 -0.61 -1.29
C PRO A 158 -2.25 -1.10 -2.43
N GLN A 159 -2.75 -2.07 -3.20
CA GLN A 159 -2.04 -2.68 -4.32
C GLN A 159 -2.63 -2.25 -5.66
N LYS A 160 -1.76 -1.95 -6.65
CA LYS A 160 -2.15 -1.68 -8.04
C LYS A 160 -3.27 -0.62 -8.16
N GLU A 161 -4.43 -1.00 -8.68
CA GLU A 161 -5.61 -0.13 -8.87
C GLU A 161 -6.30 0.26 -7.56
N GLN A 162 -6.08 -0.49 -6.48
CA GLN A 162 -6.62 -0.14 -5.17
C GLN A 162 -6.09 1.21 -4.67
N LYS A 163 -4.92 1.64 -5.15
CA LYS A 163 -4.32 2.92 -4.73
C LYS A 163 -5.18 4.12 -5.10
N SER A 164 -5.90 4.08 -6.22
CA SER A 164 -6.78 5.17 -6.62
C SER A 164 -8.12 5.08 -5.87
N LEU A 165 -8.67 3.87 -5.75
CA LEU A 165 -9.94 3.64 -5.05
C LEU A 165 -9.86 3.99 -3.56
N MET A 166 -8.78 3.62 -2.89
CA MET A 166 -8.61 3.81 -1.44
C MET A 166 -8.16 5.23 -1.08
N ALA A 167 -7.78 6.05 -2.06
CA ALA A 167 -7.33 7.43 -1.86
C ALA A 167 -8.43 8.31 -1.24
N ALA A 168 -9.69 8.02 -1.56
CA ALA A 168 -10.86 8.77 -1.11
C ALA A 168 -11.41 8.32 0.26
N LEU A 169 -10.92 7.22 0.84
CA LEU A 169 -11.49 6.68 2.08
C LEU A 169 -11.24 7.61 3.26
N ASN A 170 -12.27 7.83 4.08
CA ASN A 170 -12.11 8.49 5.37
C ASN A 170 -11.49 7.55 6.41
N ALA A 171 -11.04 8.11 7.54
CA ALA A 171 -10.34 7.37 8.58
C ALA A 171 -11.13 6.15 9.12
N THR A 172 -12.45 6.25 9.26
CA THR A 172 -13.29 5.15 9.74
C THR A 172 -13.46 4.07 8.68
N GLU A 173 -13.63 4.43 7.41
CA GLU A 173 -13.78 3.48 6.30
C GLU A 173 -12.55 2.58 6.10
N VAL A 174 -11.35 3.07 6.43
CA VAL A 174 -10.11 2.28 6.38
C VAL A 174 -10.25 0.97 7.15
N TRP A 175 -10.96 0.99 8.28
CA TRP A 175 -11.15 -0.18 9.12
C TRP A 175 -11.99 -1.27 8.44
N GLY A 176 -12.82 -0.90 7.46
CA GLY A 176 -13.67 -1.83 6.71
C GLY A 176 -12.95 -2.68 5.67
N LEU A 177 -11.65 -2.47 5.44
CA LEU A 177 -10.90 -3.02 4.30
C LEU A 177 -10.52 -4.51 4.41
N SER A 178 -10.54 -5.09 5.61
CA SER A 178 -10.36 -6.53 5.80
C SER A 178 -11.44 -7.08 6.74
N LYS A 179 -11.71 -8.39 6.68
CA LYS A 179 -12.71 -9.02 7.54
C LYS A 179 -12.38 -8.84 9.03
N TRP A 180 -11.12 -9.05 9.39
CA TRP A 180 -10.68 -8.98 10.78
C TRP A 180 -10.56 -7.55 11.29
N SER A 181 -10.10 -6.60 10.46
CA SER A 181 -10.03 -5.18 10.84
C SER A 181 -11.44 -4.58 11.00
N HIS A 182 -12.38 -5.00 10.16
CA HIS A 182 -13.78 -4.61 10.26
C HIS A 182 -14.40 -5.13 11.55
N GLN A 183 -14.19 -6.41 11.87
CA GLN A 183 -14.64 -6.97 13.15
C GLN A 183 -14.02 -6.24 14.34
N MET A 184 -12.74 -5.87 14.27
CA MET A 184 -12.11 -5.05 15.30
C MET A 184 -12.85 -3.73 15.47
N CYS A 185 -13.10 -2.99 14.39
CA CYS A 185 -13.83 -1.71 14.42
C CYS A 185 -15.23 -1.83 15.05
N VAL A 186 -15.95 -2.92 14.75
CA VAL A 186 -17.25 -3.19 15.37
C VAL A 186 -17.12 -3.43 16.88
N GLN A 187 -16.09 -4.15 17.33
CA GLN A 187 -15.80 -4.32 18.77
C GLN A 187 -15.41 -3.01 19.46
N LEU A 188 -14.84 -2.06 18.71
CA LEU A 188 -14.51 -0.71 19.17
C LEU A 188 -15.70 0.26 19.16
N GLY A 189 -16.91 -0.23 18.87
CA GLY A 189 -18.15 0.55 18.96
C GLY A 189 -18.63 1.18 17.66
N LYS A 190 -17.91 1.04 16.54
CA LYS A 190 -18.33 1.55 15.22
C LYS A 190 -19.24 0.55 14.50
N ARG A 191 -20.41 0.26 15.09
CA ARG A 191 -21.30 -0.82 14.65
C ARG A 191 -21.90 -0.62 13.24
N ASP A 192 -22.02 0.62 12.80
CA ASP A 192 -22.63 0.96 11.50
C ASP A 192 -21.64 0.95 10.33
N LEU A 193 -20.36 0.70 10.59
CA LEU A 193 -19.36 0.64 9.53
C LEU A 193 -19.65 -0.56 8.61
N LYS A 194 -19.88 -0.29 7.33
CA LYS A 194 -19.98 -1.34 6.30
C LYS A 194 -18.60 -1.81 5.88
N ARG A 195 -18.47 -3.10 5.54
CA ARG A 195 -17.25 -3.63 4.94
C ARG A 195 -17.02 -2.95 3.59
N VAL A 196 -15.81 -2.45 3.37
CA VAL A 196 -15.39 -1.88 2.10
C VAL A 196 -14.67 -2.97 1.33
N ASP A 197 -15.31 -3.51 0.28
CA ASP A 197 -14.69 -4.48 -0.62
C ASP A 197 -14.19 -3.75 -1.86
N ALA A 198 -12.90 -3.42 -1.90
CA ALA A 198 -12.25 -2.88 -3.09
C ALA A 198 -12.06 -4.02 -4.10
N LYS A 199 -13.14 -4.43 -4.76
CA LYS A 199 -13.12 -5.38 -5.87
C LYS A 199 -12.44 -4.72 -7.07
N VAL A 200 -11.12 -4.84 -7.12
CA VAL A 200 -10.36 -4.55 -8.33
C VAL A 200 -10.54 -5.73 -9.26
N PHE A 201 -11.04 -5.47 -10.47
CA PHE A 201 -11.02 -6.45 -11.55
C PHE A 201 -9.57 -6.92 -11.75
N GLN A 202 -9.29 -8.15 -11.34
CA GLN A 202 -8.03 -8.79 -11.68
C GLN A 202 -8.26 -9.53 -12.97
N GLN A 203 -7.55 -9.12 -14.03
CA GLN A 203 -7.40 -9.96 -15.20
C GLN A 203 -6.88 -11.32 -14.75
N SER A 204 -7.53 -12.38 -15.21
CA SER A 204 -7.06 -13.74 -15.01
C SER A 204 -5.61 -13.87 -15.50
N ASP A 205 -4.86 -14.81 -14.94
CA ASP A 205 -3.49 -15.07 -15.39
C ASP A 205 -3.46 -15.38 -16.90
N HIS A 206 -4.52 -16.01 -17.42
CA HIS A 206 -4.72 -16.24 -18.85
C HIS A 206 -4.86 -14.95 -19.65
N GLU A 207 -5.71 -14.01 -19.23
CA GLU A 207 -5.85 -12.70 -19.90
C GLU A 207 -4.55 -11.88 -19.84
N ARG A 208 -3.83 -11.94 -18.72
CA ARG A 208 -2.54 -11.26 -18.57
C ARG A 208 -1.49 -11.86 -19.51
N ALA A 209 -1.41 -13.19 -19.57
CA ALA A 209 -0.51 -13.91 -20.48
C ALA A 209 -0.86 -13.61 -21.94
N TYR A 210 -2.15 -13.63 -22.30
CA TYR A 210 -2.62 -13.32 -23.64
C TYR A 210 -2.27 -11.88 -24.05
N ARG A 211 -2.49 -10.88 -23.19
CA ARG A 211 -2.09 -9.49 -23.48
C ARG A 211 -0.59 -9.34 -23.68
N TRP A 212 0.21 -10.01 -22.86
CA TRP A 212 1.66 -10.04 -23.05
C TRP A 212 2.06 -10.70 -24.35
N MET A 213 1.42 -11.82 -24.72
CA MET A 213 1.62 -12.48 -26.01
C MET A 213 1.31 -11.53 -27.17
N LEU A 214 0.19 -10.80 -27.12
CA LEU A 214 -0.16 -9.81 -28.14
C LEU A 214 0.86 -8.67 -28.21
N LYS A 215 1.36 -8.18 -27.08
CA LYS A 215 2.34 -7.09 -27.05
C LYS A 215 3.71 -7.54 -27.57
N GLN A 216 4.16 -8.71 -27.14
CA GLN A 216 5.49 -9.24 -27.45
C GLN A 216 5.56 -9.78 -28.88
N TYR A 217 4.56 -10.58 -29.29
CA TYR A 217 4.56 -11.32 -30.54
C TYR A 217 3.66 -10.70 -31.61
N GLY A 218 2.90 -9.65 -31.30
CA GLY A 218 2.02 -8.98 -32.26
C GLY A 218 2.69 -8.61 -33.59
N PRO A 219 3.90 -8.02 -33.60
CA PRO A 219 4.63 -7.75 -34.84
C PRO A 219 4.96 -9.03 -35.64
N LEU A 220 5.40 -10.09 -34.96
CA LEU A 220 5.71 -11.38 -35.58
C LEU A 220 4.46 -12.02 -36.19
N LEU A 221 3.35 -12.09 -35.44
CA LEU A 221 2.10 -12.67 -35.90
C LEU A 221 1.56 -11.95 -37.16
N LYS A 222 1.71 -10.63 -37.23
CA LYS A 222 1.37 -9.85 -38.43
C LYS A 222 2.28 -10.16 -39.62
N ALA A 223 3.58 -10.35 -39.38
CA ALA A 223 4.52 -10.75 -40.43
C ALA A 223 4.22 -12.16 -40.96
N MET A 224 3.91 -13.11 -40.07
CA MET A 224 3.47 -14.45 -40.44
C MET A 224 2.16 -14.41 -41.24
N GLN A 225 1.20 -13.56 -40.84
CA GLN A 225 -0.05 -13.41 -41.58
C GLN A 225 0.18 -12.87 -43.00
N ALA A 226 1.13 -11.94 -43.18
CA ALA A 226 1.50 -11.46 -44.50
C ALA A 226 2.15 -12.56 -45.36
N LEU A 227 2.89 -13.49 -44.75
CA LEU A 227 3.54 -14.62 -45.45
C LEU A 227 2.56 -15.75 -45.80
N HIS A 228 1.72 -16.15 -44.84
CA HIS A 228 0.83 -17.30 -44.96
C HIS A 228 -0.58 -16.94 -45.46
N GLY A 229 -0.88 -15.65 -45.63
CA GLY A 229 -2.09 -15.14 -46.29
C GLY A 229 -3.37 -15.20 -45.47
N SER A 230 -3.41 -15.91 -44.34
CA SER A 230 -4.58 -15.99 -43.46
C SER A 230 -4.21 -16.25 -42.00
N PRO A 231 -5.00 -15.75 -41.02
CA PRO A 231 -4.83 -16.09 -39.60
C PRO A 231 -4.87 -17.60 -39.34
N GLU A 232 -5.72 -18.33 -40.05
CA GLU A 232 -5.90 -19.78 -39.90
C GLU A 232 -4.62 -20.54 -40.27
N ALA A 233 -3.96 -20.16 -41.36
CA ALA A 233 -2.69 -20.75 -41.77
C ALA A 233 -1.54 -20.44 -40.78
N VAL A 234 -1.52 -19.22 -40.22
CA VAL A 234 -0.58 -18.86 -39.15
C VAL A 234 -0.81 -19.71 -37.91
N GLY A 235 -2.08 -19.86 -37.49
CA GLY A 235 -2.44 -20.71 -36.36
C GLY A 235 -2.02 -22.16 -36.58
N ALA A 236 -2.34 -22.73 -37.74
CA ALA A 236 -1.94 -24.10 -38.09
C ALA A 236 -0.43 -24.30 -38.05
N GLN A 237 0.35 -23.34 -38.59
CA GLN A 237 1.82 -23.39 -38.55
C GLN A 237 2.35 -23.34 -37.11
N ILE A 238 1.84 -22.43 -36.27
CA ILE A 238 2.27 -22.31 -34.87
C ILE A 238 1.98 -23.60 -34.09
N PHE A 239 0.78 -24.17 -34.24
CA PHE A 239 0.44 -25.42 -33.54
C PHE A 239 1.23 -26.60 -34.08
N TYR A 240 1.49 -26.67 -35.39
CA TYR A 240 2.38 -27.66 -35.97
C TYR A 240 3.80 -27.58 -35.38
N ASP A 241 4.39 -26.38 -35.30
CA ASP A 241 5.74 -26.17 -34.77
C ASP A 241 5.81 -26.45 -33.26
N LEU A 242 4.76 -26.14 -32.50
CA LEU A 242 4.66 -26.48 -31.07
C LEU A 242 4.61 -28.00 -30.83
N GLU A 243 3.98 -28.75 -31.73
CA GLU A 243 3.88 -30.21 -31.66
C GLU A 243 5.16 -30.90 -32.16
N HIS A 244 6.01 -30.20 -32.95
CA HIS A 244 7.23 -30.74 -33.58
C HIS A 244 8.49 -29.89 -33.29
N PRO A 245 8.86 -29.66 -32.02
CA PRO A 245 9.96 -28.77 -31.65
C PRO A 245 11.34 -29.23 -32.14
N GLU A 246 11.53 -30.52 -32.43
CA GLU A 246 12.75 -31.10 -33.00
C GLU A 246 13.09 -30.62 -34.42
N ASP A 247 12.12 -30.13 -35.18
CA ASP A 247 12.35 -29.61 -36.53
C ASP A 247 12.96 -28.20 -36.53
N GLU A 248 12.76 -27.43 -35.45
CA GLU A 248 13.49 -26.18 -35.19
C GLU A 248 14.97 -26.44 -34.87
N ALA A 249 15.26 -27.47 -34.06
CA ALA A 249 16.63 -27.80 -33.65
C ALA A 249 17.53 -28.20 -34.84
N LYS A 250 16.96 -28.82 -35.88
CA LYS A 250 17.69 -29.22 -37.11
C LYS A 250 18.11 -28.04 -37.98
N LYS A 251 17.51 -26.85 -37.84
CA LYS A 251 17.87 -25.65 -38.61
C LYS A 251 19.17 -25.00 -38.11
N THR A 252 19.59 -25.29 -36.88
CA THR A 252 20.82 -24.78 -36.29
C THR A 252 21.94 -25.81 -36.44
N VAL A 253 22.75 -25.66 -37.49
CA VAL A 253 23.91 -26.51 -37.74
C VAL A 253 25.17 -25.65 -37.65
N LEU A 254 26.17 -26.08 -36.88
CA LEU A 254 27.50 -25.49 -36.89
C LEU A 254 28.08 -25.62 -38.30
N ARG A 255 28.28 -24.49 -38.98
CA ARG A 255 29.11 -24.45 -40.20
C ARG A 255 30.57 -24.35 -39.77
N ALA A 256 31.40 -25.28 -40.23
CA ALA A 256 32.84 -25.16 -40.12
C ALA A 256 33.30 -23.92 -40.91
N ILE A 257 34.20 -23.14 -40.31
CA ILE A 257 34.84 -21.96 -40.91
C ILE A 257 35.87 -22.43 -41.93
#